data_AF-A0AAE1MCW0-F1
#
_entry.id   AF-A0AAE1MCW0-F1
#
_cell.length_a   1.000
_cell.length_b   1.000
_cell.length_c   1.000
_cell.angle_alpha   90.00
_cell.angle_beta   90.00
_cell.angle_gamma   90.00
#
_symmetry.space_group_name_H-M   'P 1'
#
loop_
_entity.id
_entity.type
_entity.pdbx_description
1 polymer ?
#
loop_
_entity_poly.entity_id
_entity_poly.type
_entity_poly.pdbx_seq_one_letter_code
_entity_poly.pdbx_strand_id
1 'polypeptide(L)' 'MELTSAPQFLGAKTILVTGATGFLAKVFVEKLLRIQSDLKKLYLLLRASDHEAATQRMHDEIDYREGPV' A
#
# COMPACT_ATOMS: atom_id res chain seq x y z
N MET A 1 16.95 3.56 -25.72
CA MET A 1 15.85 2.95 -24.95
C MET A 1 15.44 4.01 -23.93
N GLU A 2 14.24 4.57 -24.03
CA GLU A 2 13.77 5.61 -23.10
C GLU A 2 13.71 5.01 -21.68
N LEU A 3 14.49 5.58 -20.76
CA LEU A 3 14.47 5.20 -19.35
C LEU A 3 13.31 5.93 -18.67
N THR A 4 12.12 5.37 -18.77
CA THR A 4 10.94 5.87 -18.05
C THR A 4 11.21 5.77 -16.54
N SER A 5 11.05 6.86 -15.79
CA SER A 5 11.25 6.82 -14.34
C SER A 5 10.19 5.95 -13.67
N ALA A 6 10.51 5.36 -12.51
CA ALA A 6 9.58 4.50 -11.79
C ALA A 6 8.22 5.19 -11.50
N PRO A 7 8.14 6.47 -11.08
CA PRO A 7 6.87 7.15 -10.90
C PRO A 7 6.06 7.23 -12.19
N GLN A 8 6.67 7.65 -13.30
CA GLN A 8 6.01 7.74 -14.61
C GLN A 8 5.47 6.39 -15.08
N PHE A 9 6.20 5.30 -14.84
CA PHE A 9 5.74 3.94 -15.15
C PHE A 9 4.52 3.52 -14.33
N LEU A 10 4.43 3.95 -13.07
CA LEU A 10 3.37 3.58 -12.13
C LEU A 10 2.09 4.41 -12.31
N GLY A 11 2.13 5.50 -13.07
CA GLY A 11 0.95 6.33 -13.36
C GLY A 11 -0.19 5.56 -14.02
N ALA A 12 -1.42 5.86 -13.61
CA ALA A 12 -2.68 5.22 -13.99
C ALA A 12 -2.71 3.68 -13.84
N LYS A 13 -1.74 3.07 -13.13
CA LYS A 13 -1.71 1.62 -12.90
C LYS A 13 -2.62 1.21 -11.76
N THR A 14 -3.06 -0.05 -11.84
CA THR A 14 -3.66 -0.78 -10.72
C THR A 14 -2.61 -1.70 -10.13
N ILE A 15 -2.34 -1.58 -8.84
CA ILE A 15 -1.25 -2.30 -8.15
C ILE A 15 -1.84 -3.21 -7.08
N LEU A 16 -1.36 -4.45 -7.03
CA LEU A 16 -1.64 -5.40 -5.94
C LEU A 16 -0.37 -5.61 -5.12
N VAL A 17 -0.43 -5.33 -3.82
CA VAL A 17 0.66 -5.57 -2.88
C VAL A 17 0.29 -6.75 -1.97
N THR A 18 1.13 -7.77 -2.00
CA THR A 18 1.04 -8.91 -1.07
C THR A 18 1.98 -8.70 0.11
N GLY A 19 1.65 -9.26 1.28
CA GLY A 19 2.48 -9.07 2.47
C GLY A 19 2.52 -7.62 2.92
N ALA A 20 1.43 -6.88 2.71
CA ALA A 20 1.32 -5.43 2.99
C ALA A 20 1.61 -5.07 4.45
N THR A 21 1.51 -6.03 5.37
CA THR A 21 1.84 -5.86 6.78
C THR A 21 3.34 -6.03 7.11
N GLY A 22 4.16 -6.46 6.16
CA GLY A 22 5.60 -6.52 6.33
C GLY A 22 6.24 -5.13 6.31
N PHE A 23 7.34 -4.96 7.05
CA PHE A 23 8.04 -3.67 7.18
C PHE A 23 8.33 -3.00 5.82
N LEU A 24 8.97 -3.73 4.90
CA LEU A 24 9.32 -3.20 3.58
C LEU A 24 8.08 -2.84 2.75
N ALA A 25 7.02 -3.65 2.83
CA ALA A 25 5.80 -3.40 2.07
C ALA A 25 5.09 -2.13 2.55
N LYS A 26 5.07 -1.85 3.86
CA LYS A 26 4.54 -0.60 4.40
C LYS A 26 5.31 0.61 3.88
N VAL A 27 6.64 0.57 3.92
CA VAL A 27 7.49 1.66 3.39
C VAL A 27 7.28 1.82 1.89
N PHE A 28 7.12 0.73 1.15
CA PHE A 28 6.81 0.78 -0.28
C PHE A 28 5.47 1.45 -0.55
N VAL A 29 4.40 1.05 0.17
CA VAL A 29 3.06 1.66 0.03
C VAL A 29 3.09 3.15 0.37
N GLU A 30 3.77 3.53 1.45
CA GLU A 30 3.95 4.93 1.85
C GLU A 30 4.64 5.75 0.75
N LYS A 31 5.79 5.27 0.25
CA LYS A 31 6.53 5.95 -0.83
C LYS A 31 5.73 6.00 -2.13
N LEU A 32 5.03 4.92 -2.46
CA LEU A 32 4.22 4.81 -3.66
C LEU A 32 3.11 5.87 -3.65
N LEU A 33 2.39 6.02 -2.55
CA LEU A 33 1.34 7.02 -2.38
C LEU A 33 1.88 8.46 -2.30
N ARG A 34 3.09 8.66 -1.74
CA ARG A 34 3.72 9.99 -1.66
C ARG A 34 4.26 10.48 -2.99
N ILE A 35 4.83 9.58 -3.80
CA ILE A 35 5.55 9.93 -5.04
C ILE A 35 4.64 9.89 -6.27
N GLN A 36 3.66 8.98 -6.30
CA GLN A 36 2.74 8.82 -7.43
C GLN A 36 1.29 9.02 -6.97
N SER A 37 0.78 10.24 -7.15
CA SER A 37 -0.61 10.60 -6.81
C SER A 37 -1.64 10.15 -7.85
N ASP A 38 -1.22 9.84 -9.08
CA ASP A 38 -2.08 9.38 -10.18
C ASP A 38 -2.14 7.84 -10.25
N LEU A 39 -2.32 7.17 -9.10
CA LEU A 39 -2.58 5.73 -9.09
C LEU A 39 -4.07 5.48 -9.34
N LYS A 40 -4.39 4.58 -10.28
CA LYS A 40 -5.79 4.21 -10.53
C LYS A 40 -6.37 3.47 -9.33
N LYS A 41 -5.63 2.50 -8.79
CA LYS A 41 -6.06 1.72 -7.62
C LYS A 41 -4.90 0.99 -6.97
N LEU A 42 -4.92 0.92 -5.64
CA LEU A 42 -4.01 0.10 -4.85
C LEU A 42 -4.82 -0.94 -4.06
N TYR A 43 -4.49 -2.20 -4.25
CA TYR A 43 -5.06 -3.33 -3.52
C TYR A 43 -4.02 -3.89 -2.57
N LEU A 44 -4.40 -4.10 -1.31
CA LEU A 44 -3.55 -4.73 -0.31
C LEU A 44 -4.14 -6.10 0.02
N LEU A 45 -3.36 -7.17 -0.16
CA LEU A 45 -3.77 -8.51 0.23
C LEU A 45 -3.35 -8.79 1.68
N LEU A 46 -4.35 -9.01 2.53
CA LEU A 46 -4.16 -9.39 3.93
C LEU A 46 -4.68 -10.81 4.18
N ARG A 47 -3.94 -11.59 4.96
CA ARG A 47 -4.36 -12.92 5.40
C ARG A 47 -5.24 -12.81 6.65
N ALA A 48 -6.54 -13.04 6.57
CA ALA A 48 -7.42 -13.04 7.73
C ALA A 48 -8.47 -14.16 7.61
N SER A 49 -9.17 -14.44 8.71
CA SER A 49 -10.27 -15.42 8.74
C SER A 49 -11.46 -14.96 7.91
N ASP A 50 -11.75 -13.67 7.94
CA ASP A 50 -12.90 -13.04 7.34
C ASP A 50 -12.62 -11.55 7.07
N HIS A 51 -13.63 -10.85 6.56
CA HIS A 51 -13.53 -9.45 6.18
C HIS A 51 -13.34 -8.50 7.38
N GLU A 52 -13.99 -8.78 8.51
CA GLU A 52 -13.90 -7.95 9.71
C GLU A 52 -12.50 -8.05 10.31
N ALA A 53 -11.99 -9.27 10.45
CA ALA A 53 -10.61 -9.52 10.87
C ALA A 53 -9.58 -8.89 9.91
N ALA A 54 -9.82 -8.90 8.60
CA ALA A 54 -8.96 -8.23 7.63
C ALA A 54 -8.95 -6.71 7.81
N THR A 55 -10.13 -6.12 8.05
CA THR A 55 -10.31 -4.68 8.25
C THR A 55 -9.63 -4.23 9.54
N GLN A 56 -9.83 -4.97 10.64
CA GLN A 56 -9.16 -4.69 11.91
C GLN A 56 -7.63 -4.76 11.77
N ARG A 57 -7.10 -5.83 11.16
CA ARG A 57 -5.66 -5.95 10.92
C ARG A 57 -5.10 -4.85 10.02
N MET A 58 -5.86 -4.40 9.02
CA MET A 58 -5.47 -3.27 8.18
C MET A 58 -5.36 -1.98 8.99
N HIS A 59 -6.34 -1.71 9.86
CA HIS A 59 -6.31 -0.55 10.75
C HIS A 59 -5.19 -0.59 11.79
N ASP A 60 -4.85 -1.77 12.31
CA ASP A 60 -3.84 -1.90 13.37
C ASP A 60 -2.41 -1.92 12.82
N GLU A 61 -2.22 -2.52 11.64
CA GLU A 61 -0.88 -2.75 11.09
C GLU A 61 -0.53 -1.73 10.00
N ILE A 62 -1.48 -1.23 9.21
CA ILE A 62 -1.18 -0.44 8.00
C ILE A 62 -1.55 1.04 8.18
N ASP A 63 -2.71 1.32 8.77
CA ASP A 63 -3.10 2.70 9.04
C ASP A 63 -2.21 3.29 10.12
N TYR A 64 -1.65 4.46 9.84
CA TYR A 64 -0.91 5.19 10.85
C TYR A 64 -1.90 5.83 11.82
N ARG A 65 -2.05 5.23 12.99
CA ARG A 65 -2.63 5.92 14.15
C ARG A 65 -1.49 6.50 14.97
N GLU A 66 -1.53 7.81 15.21
CA GLU A 66 -0.83 8.39 16.36
C GLU A 66 -1.21 7.52 17.57
N GLY A 67 -0.23 6.98 18.30
CA GLY A 67 -0.50 6.25 19.54
C GLY A 67 -1.27 7.15 20.52
N PRO A 68 -1.90 6.59 21.56
CA PRO A 68 -2.51 7.43 22.58
C PRO A 68 -1.45 8.39 23.14
N VAL A 69 -1.72 9.68 23.03
CA VAL A 69 -0.96 10.76 23.69
C VAL A 69 -1.22 10.70 25.18
#